data_AF-A0A2E4HLF4-F1
#
_entry.id   AF-A0A2E4HLF4-F1
#
_cell.length_a   1.000
_cell.length_b   1.000
_cell.length_c   1.000
_cell.angle_alpha   90.00
_cell.angle_beta   90.00
_cell.angle_gamma   90.00
#
_symmetry.space_group_name_H-M   'P 1'
#
loop_
_entity.id
_entity.type
_entity.pdbx_description
1 polymer ?
#
loop_
_entity_poly.entity_id
_entity_poly.type
_entity_poly.pdbx_seq_one_letter_code
_entity_poly.pdbx_strand_id
1 'polypeptide(L)'
;MKQIYAEYFQKSKVFLYPLLEIKKGVQYVPIETYISWNGEFNNKFYCLYHAEDNERYRKFELDFLTSHKLFEDYFKLEDDVHLYVYDYSKFKHDLDMFKIGKYSKFTLKTKQKISDFFGDVGAIADYIQSYINPESYHETYAEHLGVALDTIEKVYELCSKPDLEKEDLKISATELDLFKNNSLSLSTNKPK
;
A
#
# COMPACT_ATOMS: atom_id res chain seq x y z
N MET A 1 9.91 20.85 -5.55
CA MET A 1 8.50 20.93 -5.12
C MET A 1 7.92 22.31 -5.45
N LYS A 2 6.72 22.41 -6.06
CA LYS A 2 6.12 23.69 -6.50
C LYS A 2 4.92 24.17 -5.64
N GLN A 3 4.32 23.25 -4.88
CA GLN A 3 3.20 23.51 -3.98
C GLN A 3 3.16 22.39 -2.93
N ILE A 4 2.31 22.53 -1.91
CA ILE A 4 2.09 21.46 -0.93
C ILE A 4 0.91 20.60 -1.36
N TYR A 5 1.04 19.29 -1.18
CA TYR A 5 -0.04 18.35 -1.44
C TYR A 5 -1.08 18.40 -0.31
N ALA A 6 -2.30 18.84 -0.61
CA ALA A 6 -3.36 19.06 0.38
C ALA A 6 -4.44 17.97 0.40
N GLU A 7 -4.54 17.17 -0.67
CA GLU A 7 -5.58 16.15 -0.77
C GLU A 7 -5.23 14.91 0.07
N TYR A 8 -6.27 14.19 0.51
CA TYR A 8 -6.03 12.90 1.14
C TYR A 8 -5.72 11.84 0.08
N PHE A 9 -4.75 10.99 0.39
CA PHE A 9 -4.42 9.80 -0.39
C PHE A 9 -4.24 8.62 0.58
N GLN A 10 -4.61 7.42 0.14
CA GLN A 10 -4.42 6.20 0.93
C GLN A 10 -2.93 5.94 1.16
N LYS A 11 -2.54 5.90 2.43
CA LYS A 11 -1.14 5.90 2.83
C LYS A 11 -0.53 4.53 2.59
N SER A 12 -1.29 3.44 2.78
CA SER A 12 -0.78 2.08 2.56
C SER A 12 -0.41 1.84 1.09
N LYS A 13 -1.19 2.38 0.16
CA LYS A 13 -0.91 2.33 -1.29
C LYS A 13 0.39 3.05 -1.67
N VAL A 14 0.75 4.08 -0.91
CA VAL A 14 1.97 4.86 -1.14
C VAL A 14 3.18 4.29 -0.41
N PHE A 15 3.02 3.86 0.84
CA PHE A 15 4.16 3.52 1.70
C PHE A 15 4.40 2.02 1.84
N LEU A 16 3.38 1.18 1.63
CA LEU A 16 3.47 -0.26 1.85
C LEU A 16 3.42 -1.05 0.55
N TYR A 17 2.59 -0.65 -0.42
CA TYR A 17 2.56 -1.30 -1.74
C TYR A 17 3.94 -1.38 -2.44
N PRO A 18 4.80 -0.33 -2.40
CA PRO A 18 6.17 -0.43 -2.93
C PRO A 18 7.00 -1.58 -2.35
N LEU A 19 6.67 -2.08 -1.16
CA LEU A 19 7.41 -3.15 -0.50
C LEU A 19 7.16 -4.53 -1.13
N LEU A 20 6.12 -4.67 -1.95
CA LEU A 20 5.91 -5.80 -2.86
C LEU A 20 6.87 -5.80 -4.06
N GLU A 21 7.59 -4.70 -4.29
CA GLU A 21 8.59 -4.60 -5.37
C GLU A 21 8.00 -4.82 -6.78
N ILE A 22 6.68 -4.70 -6.93
CA ILE A 22 5.99 -4.65 -8.22
C ILE A 22 6.30 -3.28 -8.83
N LYS A 23 6.85 -3.26 -10.06
CA LYS A 23 7.33 -2.01 -10.67
C LYS A 23 6.20 -1.01 -10.88
N LYS A 24 6.51 0.28 -10.78
CA LYS A 24 5.60 1.35 -11.19
C LYS A 24 5.31 1.25 -12.70
N GLY A 25 4.08 1.60 -13.08
CA GLY A 25 3.64 1.59 -14.48
C GLY A 25 3.23 0.21 -15.01
N VAL A 26 3.12 -0.81 -14.14
CA VAL A 26 2.44 -2.05 -14.51
C VAL A 26 0.99 -1.78 -14.92
N GLN A 27 0.47 -2.64 -15.80
CA GLN A 27 -0.87 -2.50 -16.37
C GLN A 27 -1.96 -2.57 -15.28
N TYR A 28 -1.75 -3.41 -14.28
CA TYR A 28 -2.73 -3.69 -13.23
C TYR A 28 -2.22 -3.18 -11.89
N VAL A 29 -3.01 -2.32 -11.25
CA VAL A 29 -2.73 -1.75 -9.93
C VAL A 29 -3.90 -2.04 -9.01
N PRO A 30 -3.67 -2.15 -7.69
CA PRO A 30 -4.76 -2.39 -6.76
C PRO A 30 -5.74 -1.23 -6.79
N ILE A 31 -7.04 -1.53 -6.64
CA ILE A 31 -8.10 -0.56 -6.41
C ILE A 31 -7.80 0.15 -5.10
N GLU A 32 -7.73 -0.62 -4.02
CA GLU A 32 -7.49 -0.18 -2.64
C GLU A 32 -6.52 -1.14 -1.95
N THR A 33 -5.86 -0.64 -0.92
CA THR A 33 -4.96 -1.46 -0.09
C THR A 33 -5.21 -1.22 1.40
N TYR A 34 -5.06 -2.25 2.22
CA TYR A 34 -5.41 -2.19 3.65
C TYR A 34 -4.32 -2.82 4.52
N ILE A 35 -4.30 -2.43 5.80
CA ILE A 35 -3.37 -2.96 6.82
C ILE A 35 -4.09 -3.61 8.01
N SER A 36 -5.40 -3.49 8.06
CA SER A 36 -6.25 -4.20 9.01
C SER A 36 -7.48 -4.77 8.31
N TRP A 37 -8.14 -5.69 9.01
CA TRP A 37 -9.38 -6.28 8.57
C TRP A 37 -10.33 -6.36 9.75
N ASN A 38 -11.50 -5.72 9.65
CA ASN A 38 -12.50 -5.64 10.70
C ASN A 38 -11.93 -5.14 12.04
N GLY A 39 -10.98 -4.21 11.97
CA GLY A 39 -10.30 -3.61 13.13
C GLY A 39 -9.09 -4.40 13.65
N GLU A 40 -8.77 -5.57 13.07
CA GLU A 40 -7.63 -6.38 13.49
C GLU A 40 -6.35 -6.09 12.68
N PHE A 41 -5.28 -5.73 13.39
CA PHE A 41 -3.95 -5.49 12.81
C PHE A 41 -3.06 -6.73 12.94
N ASN A 42 -3.07 -7.60 11.92
CA ASN A 42 -2.40 -8.91 11.97
C ASN A 42 -1.06 -8.94 11.21
N ASN A 43 -0.38 -7.78 11.10
CA ASN A 43 0.82 -7.59 10.26
C ASN A 43 0.66 -8.11 8.83
N LYS A 44 -0.57 -8.02 8.29
CA LYS A 44 -0.89 -8.38 6.92
C LYS A 44 -1.04 -7.12 6.07
N PHE A 45 -0.83 -7.30 4.78
CA PHE A 45 -1.13 -6.29 3.79
C PHE A 45 -2.10 -6.88 2.77
N TYR A 46 -3.19 -6.15 2.54
CA TYR A 46 -4.32 -6.58 1.74
C TYR A 46 -4.37 -5.73 0.48
N CYS A 47 -4.46 -6.36 -0.69
CA CYS A 47 -4.60 -5.66 -1.97
C CYS A 47 -5.87 -6.13 -2.67
N LEU A 48 -6.79 -5.20 -2.95
CA LEU A 48 -7.95 -5.46 -3.80
C LEU A 48 -7.60 -5.12 -5.25
N TYR A 49 -7.90 -6.03 -6.17
CA TYR A 49 -7.75 -5.81 -7.62
C TYR A 49 -9.06 -6.06 -8.33
N HIS A 50 -9.29 -5.34 -9.43
CA HIS A 50 -10.27 -5.75 -10.42
C HIS A 50 -9.62 -6.81 -11.30
N ALA A 51 -10.07 -8.05 -11.14
CA ALA A 51 -9.56 -9.22 -11.80
C ALA A 51 -10.27 -9.44 -13.14
N GLU A 52 -9.78 -8.73 -14.14
CA GLU A 52 -10.30 -8.88 -15.49
C GLU A 52 -10.20 -10.34 -15.96
N ASP A 53 -11.30 -10.90 -16.48
CA ASP A 53 -11.28 -12.27 -17.03
C ASP A 53 -10.62 -12.31 -18.42
N ASN A 54 -9.30 -12.13 -18.46
CA ASN A 54 -8.51 -12.24 -19.67
C ASN A 54 -7.10 -12.80 -19.40
N GLU A 55 -6.45 -13.25 -20.48
CA GLU A 55 -5.12 -13.87 -20.40
C GLU A 55 -4.05 -12.93 -19.84
N ARG A 56 -4.18 -11.61 -20.06
CA ARG A 56 -3.19 -10.63 -19.58
C ARG A 56 -3.23 -10.50 -18.07
N TYR A 57 -4.43 -10.42 -17.47
CA TYR A 57 -4.58 -10.37 -16.03
C TYR A 57 -4.13 -11.69 -15.39
N ARG A 58 -4.55 -12.84 -15.92
CA ARG A 58 -4.11 -14.15 -15.41
C ARG A 58 -2.58 -14.29 -15.44
N LYS A 59 -1.93 -13.81 -16.50
CA LYS A 59 -0.47 -13.78 -16.57
C LYS A 59 0.14 -12.85 -15.52
N PHE A 60 -0.39 -11.64 -15.36
CA PHE A 60 0.08 -10.69 -14.36
C PHE A 60 -0.07 -11.24 -12.92
N GLU A 61 -1.22 -11.83 -12.62
CA GLU A 61 -1.50 -12.46 -11.33
C GLU A 61 -0.46 -13.53 -11.00
N LEU A 62 -0.19 -14.45 -11.94
CA LEU A 62 0.80 -15.51 -11.76
C LEU A 62 2.23 -14.96 -11.65
N ASP A 63 2.59 -13.97 -12.46
CA ASP A 63 3.95 -13.44 -12.53
C ASP A 63 4.29 -12.52 -11.35
N PHE A 64 3.31 -11.84 -10.74
CA PHE A 64 3.57 -10.80 -9.74
C PHE A 64 2.77 -10.92 -8.44
N LEU A 65 1.53 -11.39 -8.47
CA LEU A 65 0.68 -11.39 -7.27
C LEU A 65 0.85 -12.67 -6.45
N THR A 66 0.59 -13.83 -7.04
CA THR A 66 0.55 -15.12 -6.33
C THR A 66 1.92 -15.79 -6.22
N SER A 67 2.88 -15.46 -7.11
CA SER A 67 4.26 -15.94 -7.03
C SER A 67 5.14 -15.12 -6.08
N HIS A 68 4.63 -14.02 -5.54
CA HIS A 68 5.40 -13.16 -4.66
C HIS A 68 5.75 -13.88 -3.35
N LYS A 69 7.00 -13.73 -2.88
CA LYS A 69 7.53 -14.40 -1.66
C LYS A 69 6.78 -14.09 -0.36
N LEU A 70 5.96 -13.04 -0.33
CA LEU A 70 5.13 -12.69 0.83
C LEU A 70 3.68 -13.11 0.67
N PHE A 71 3.28 -13.64 -0.49
CA PHE A 71 1.91 -14.06 -0.73
C PHE A 71 1.52 -15.13 0.29
N GLU A 72 0.35 -14.95 0.90
CA GLU A 72 -0.16 -15.82 1.95
C GLU A 72 -1.51 -16.44 1.58
N ASP A 73 -2.45 -15.61 1.12
CA ASP A 73 -3.82 -16.07 0.85
C ASP A 73 -4.49 -15.25 -0.26
N TYR A 74 -5.60 -15.77 -0.77
CA TYR A 74 -6.38 -15.19 -1.86
C TYR A 74 -7.88 -15.45 -1.69
N PHE A 75 -8.69 -14.43 -1.98
CA PHE A 75 -10.14 -14.54 -1.96
C PHE A 75 -10.76 -13.92 -3.21
N LYS A 76 -11.59 -14.69 -3.91
CA LYS A 76 -12.44 -14.16 -4.98
C LYS A 76 -13.71 -13.55 -4.39
N LEU A 77 -13.86 -12.23 -4.48
CA LEU A 77 -15.04 -11.50 -4.02
C LEU A 77 -16.07 -11.34 -5.15
N GLU A 78 -17.13 -10.55 -4.92
CA GLU A 78 -18.12 -10.20 -5.95
C GLU A 78 -17.54 -9.25 -7.01
N ASP A 79 -18.24 -9.10 -8.14
CA ASP A 79 -17.95 -8.12 -9.20
C ASP A 79 -16.52 -8.18 -9.78
N ASP A 80 -16.00 -9.40 -9.94
CA ASP A 80 -14.63 -9.65 -10.40
C ASP A 80 -13.58 -8.91 -9.55
N VAL A 81 -13.86 -8.71 -8.26
CA VAL A 81 -12.89 -8.15 -7.32
C VAL A 81 -12.19 -9.28 -6.60
N HIS A 82 -10.85 -9.29 -6.65
CA HIS A 82 -10.04 -10.28 -5.97
C HIS A 82 -9.22 -9.63 -4.86
N LEU A 83 -9.12 -10.31 -3.72
CA LEU A 83 -8.29 -9.92 -2.57
C LEU A 83 -7.05 -10.80 -2.49
N TYR A 84 -5.88 -10.18 -2.45
CA TYR A 84 -4.60 -10.85 -2.23
C TYR A 84 -4.04 -10.43 -0.87
N VAL A 85 -3.61 -11.40 -0.08
CA VAL A 85 -3.09 -11.20 1.27
C VAL A 85 -1.60 -11.50 1.30
N TYR A 86 -0.83 -10.60 1.90
CA TYR A 86 0.60 -10.71 2.04
C TYR A 86 1.04 -10.67 3.50
N ASP A 87 1.96 -11.54 3.89
CA ASP A 87 2.59 -11.51 5.21
C ASP A 87 3.65 -10.40 5.30
N TYR A 88 3.33 -9.36 6.07
CA TYR A 88 4.21 -8.22 6.32
C TYR A 88 4.87 -8.29 7.69
N SER A 89 4.83 -9.44 8.38
CA SER A 89 5.46 -9.64 9.69
C SER A 89 6.94 -9.22 9.72
N LYS A 90 7.69 -9.43 8.64
CA LYS A 90 9.10 -8.99 8.53
C LYS A 90 9.29 -7.46 8.53
N PHE A 91 8.23 -6.71 8.25
CA PHE A 91 8.19 -5.24 8.25
C PHE A 91 7.50 -4.68 9.50
N LYS A 92 7.37 -5.48 10.57
CA LYS A 92 6.64 -5.09 11.78
C LYS A 92 6.99 -3.70 12.33
N HIS A 93 8.28 -3.37 12.42
CA HIS A 93 8.71 -2.04 12.87
C HIS A 93 8.16 -0.92 11.97
N ASP A 94 8.24 -1.10 10.67
CA ASP A 94 7.75 -0.12 9.70
C ASP A 94 6.22 -0.01 9.71
N LEU A 95 5.51 -1.13 9.91
CA LEU A 95 4.07 -1.13 10.14
C LEU A 95 3.68 -0.36 11.42
N ASP A 96 4.47 -0.52 12.50
CA ASP A 96 4.24 0.19 13.75
C ASP A 96 4.44 1.71 13.57
N MET A 97 5.49 2.12 12.84
CA MET A 97 5.71 3.53 12.49
C MET A 97 4.63 4.07 11.54
N PHE A 98 4.17 3.25 10.58
CA PHE A 98 3.12 3.61 9.63
C PHE A 98 1.84 3.99 10.37
N LYS A 99 1.39 3.13 11.30
CA LYS A 99 0.15 3.34 12.08
C LYS A 99 0.11 4.68 12.82
N ILE A 100 1.27 5.17 13.26
CA ILE A 100 1.37 6.44 14.00
C ILE A 100 1.82 7.62 13.12
N GLY A 101 1.97 7.41 11.80
CA GLY A 101 2.38 8.41 10.82
C GLY A 101 3.83 8.88 10.94
N LYS A 102 4.72 8.07 11.52
CA LYS A 102 6.15 8.39 11.63
C LYS A 102 6.94 7.82 10.46
N TYR A 103 6.62 8.24 9.24
CA TYR A 103 7.24 7.74 8.01
C TYR A 103 8.75 8.02 7.96
N SER A 104 9.18 9.13 8.57
CA SER A 104 10.58 9.47 8.76
C SER A 104 11.39 8.41 9.53
N LYS A 105 10.71 7.57 10.33
CA LYS A 105 11.32 6.54 11.19
C LYS A 105 11.26 5.14 10.59
N PHE A 106 10.85 5.02 9.33
CA PHE A 106 11.02 3.79 8.58
C PHE A 106 12.48 3.37 8.48
N THR A 107 12.70 2.05 8.39
CA THR A 107 14.01 1.49 8.13
C THR A 107 14.57 2.02 6.80
N LEU A 108 15.90 2.17 6.73
CA LEU A 108 16.57 2.64 5.50
C LEU A 108 16.19 1.78 4.28
N LYS A 109 16.07 0.46 4.48
CA LYS A 109 15.66 -0.48 3.42
C LYS A 109 14.24 -0.22 2.91
N THR A 110 13.30 0.10 3.80
CA THR A 110 11.93 0.45 3.43
C THR A 110 11.87 1.79 2.71
N LYS A 111 12.60 2.81 3.19
CA LYS A 111 12.74 4.08 2.49
C LYS A 111 13.30 3.92 1.09
N GLN A 112 14.36 3.11 0.92
CA GLN A 112 14.95 2.82 -0.39
C GLN A 112 13.92 2.20 -1.35
N LYS A 113 13.18 1.18 -0.90
CA LYS A 113 12.14 0.54 -1.73
C LYS A 113 11.04 1.51 -2.16
N ILE A 114 10.63 2.41 -1.27
CA ILE A 114 9.65 3.45 -1.58
C ILE A 114 10.23 4.42 -2.62
N SER A 115 11.46 4.91 -2.41
CA SER A 115 12.15 5.77 -3.38
C SER A 115 12.27 5.11 -4.76
N ASP A 116 12.76 3.86 -4.81
CA ASP A 116 12.95 3.09 -6.05
C ASP A 116 11.64 2.94 -6.85
N PHE A 117 10.52 2.78 -6.15
CA PHE A 117 9.21 2.66 -6.79
C PHE A 117 8.74 3.98 -7.41
N PHE A 118 8.87 5.10 -6.70
CA PHE A 118 8.41 6.39 -7.21
C PHE A 118 9.40 7.06 -8.17
N GLY A 119 10.68 6.69 -8.10
CA GLY A 119 11.80 7.30 -8.79
C GLY A 119 12.26 8.60 -8.14
N ASP A 120 13.26 9.23 -8.74
CA ASP A 120 13.91 10.45 -8.21
C ASP A 120 13.48 11.73 -8.94
N VAL A 121 12.56 11.61 -9.91
CA VAL A 121 12.18 12.71 -10.80
C VAL A 121 10.69 12.99 -10.73
N GLY A 122 10.34 14.27 -10.59
CA GLY A 122 8.99 14.79 -10.69
C GLY A 122 8.34 15.07 -9.34
N ALA A 123 7.18 15.75 -9.37
CA ALA A 123 6.53 16.26 -8.16
C ALA A 123 6.18 15.15 -7.15
N ILE A 124 5.75 13.97 -7.61
CA ILE A 124 5.45 12.84 -6.72
C ILE A 124 6.72 12.38 -6.00
N ALA A 125 7.85 12.25 -6.71
CA ALA A 125 9.12 11.89 -6.10
C ALA A 125 9.51 12.89 -5.00
N ASP A 126 9.43 14.20 -5.28
CA ASP A 126 9.70 15.26 -4.30
C ASP A 126 8.84 15.14 -3.04
N TYR A 127 7.53 14.91 -3.20
CA TYR A 127 6.62 14.73 -2.06
C TYR A 127 7.00 13.51 -1.23
N ILE A 128 7.22 12.37 -1.88
CA ILE A 128 7.61 11.13 -1.20
C ILE A 128 8.92 11.31 -0.42
N GLN A 129 9.92 11.95 -1.03
CA GLN A 129 11.17 12.27 -0.34
C GLN A 129 10.94 13.17 0.86
N SER A 130 10.09 14.20 0.74
CA SER A 130 9.75 15.06 1.87
C SER A 130 9.06 14.32 3.01
N TYR A 131 8.33 13.24 2.73
CA TYR A 131 7.63 12.48 3.77
C TYR A 131 8.56 11.51 4.50
N ILE A 132 9.45 10.83 3.79
CA ILE A 132 10.36 9.84 4.39
C ILE A 132 11.67 10.48 4.90
N ASN A 133 12.02 11.68 4.45
CA ASN A 133 13.21 12.43 4.86
C ASN A 133 12.88 13.91 5.14
N PRO A 134 11.98 14.22 6.11
CA PRO A 134 11.39 15.55 6.24
C PRO A 134 12.37 16.65 6.64
N GLU A 135 13.45 16.32 7.35
CA GLU A 135 14.47 17.29 7.80
C GLU A 135 15.03 18.14 6.66
N SER A 136 15.21 17.54 5.47
CA SER A 136 15.73 18.25 4.29
C SER A 136 14.69 19.15 3.59
N TYR A 137 13.44 19.18 4.08
CA TYR A 137 12.31 19.85 3.44
C TYR A 137 11.57 20.81 4.38
N HIS A 138 11.96 20.91 5.67
CA HIS A 138 11.29 21.77 6.65
C HIS A 138 11.29 23.24 6.23
N GLU A 139 12.41 23.77 5.75
CA GLU A 139 12.52 25.14 5.23
C GLU A 139 11.60 25.37 4.04
N THR A 140 11.62 24.47 3.05
CA THR A 140 10.72 24.54 1.89
C THR A 140 9.25 24.55 2.31
N TYR A 141 8.84 23.73 3.27
CA TYR A 141 7.46 23.71 3.73
C TYR A 141 7.10 24.97 4.53
N ALA A 142 8.00 25.48 5.36
CA ALA A 142 7.80 26.71 6.11
C ALA A 142 7.55 27.91 5.17
N GLU A 143 8.36 28.03 4.12
CA GLU A 143 8.19 29.04 3.07
C GLU A 143 6.84 28.92 2.34
N HIS A 144 6.47 27.72 1.92
CA HIS A 144 5.21 27.49 1.19
C HIS A 144 3.96 27.70 2.04
N LEU A 145 4.03 27.41 3.35
CA LEU A 145 2.92 27.61 4.30
C LEU A 145 2.88 29.02 4.87
N GLY A 146 3.94 29.83 4.70
CA GLY A 146 4.06 31.14 5.32
C GLY A 146 4.10 31.08 6.86
N VAL A 147 4.74 30.05 7.42
CA VAL A 147 4.89 29.85 8.87
C VAL A 147 6.36 29.85 9.28
N ALA A 148 6.63 30.00 10.56
CA ALA A 148 8.00 29.97 11.07
C ALA A 148 8.61 28.55 10.97
N LEU A 149 9.90 28.46 10.61
CA LEU A 149 10.62 27.19 10.47
C LEU A 149 10.53 26.33 11.73
N ASP A 150 10.66 26.96 12.91
CA ASP A 150 10.57 26.29 14.21
C ASP A 150 9.23 25.56 14.42
N THR A 151 8.16 26.02 13.78
CA THR A 151 6.83 25.41 13.83
C THR A 151 6.82 24.09 13.07
N ILE A 152 7.45 24.06 11.90
CA ILE A 152 7.57 22.85 11.09
C ILE A 152 8.53 21.85 11.75
N GLU A 153 9.68 22.30 12.27
CA GLU A 153 10.65 21.45 12.97
C GLU A 153 10.04 20.79 14.21
N LYS A 154 9.17 21.49 14.95
CA LYS A 154 8.45 20.93 16.12
C LYS A 154 7.46 19.82 15.75
N VAL A 155 6.75 19.96 14.63
CA VAL A 155 5.82 18.92 14.13
C VAL A 155 6.59 17.76 13.50
N TYR A 156 7.72 18.08 12.85
CA TYR A 156 8.70 17.20 12.23
C TYR A 156 8.19 16.38 11.03
N GLU A 157 7.06 15.68 11.14
CA GLU A 157 6.47 14.92 10.02
C GLU A 157 5.74 15.87 9.05
N LEU A 158 6.08 15.76 7.76
CA LEU A 158 5.47 16.57 6.69
C LEU A 158 4.30 15.87 6.00
N CYS A 159 4.00 14.63 6.40
CA CYS A 159 2.86 13.85 5.92
C CYS A 159 1.90 13.58 7.07
N SER A 160 0.60 13.65 6.79
CA SER A 160 -0.43 13.30 7.78
C SER A 160 -0.37 11.81 8.14
N LYS A 161 -0.82 11.48 9.35
CA LYS A 161 -1.07 10.09 9.78
C LYS A 161 -2.03 9.37 8.82
N PRO A 162 -1.98 8.02 8.76
CA PRO A 162 -3.00 7.27 8.02
C PRO A 162 -4.36 7.40 8.69
N ASP A 163 -5.40 7.44 7.87
CA ASP A 163 -6.78 7.32 8.32
C ASP A 163 -7.09 5.84 8.52
N LEU A 164 -6.95 5.33 9.75
CA LEU A 164 -7.04 3.90 10.04
C LEU A 164 -8.39 3.27 9.68
N GLU A 165 -9.47 4.05 9.60
CA GLU A 165 -10.76 3.53 9.13
C GLU A 165 -10.74 3.25 7.62
N LYS A 166 -10.06 4.11 6.84
CA LYS A 166 -9.85 3.90 5.40
C LYS A 166 -8.77 2.87 5.06
N GLU A 167 -7.97 2.49 6.05
CA GLU A 167 -6.95 1.45 5.93
C GLU A 167 -7.44 0.09 6.49
N ASP A 168 -8.72 0.00 6.85
CA ASP A 168 -9.37 -1.20 7.37
C ASP A 168 -10.33 -1.82 6.35
N LEU A 169 -10.04 -3.05 5.94
CA LEU A 169 -10.94 -3.82 5.09
C LEU A 169 -12.19 -4.21 5.89
N LYS A 170 -13.37 -3.89 5.36
CA LYS A 170 -14.67 -4.25 5.95
C LYS A 170 -15.35 -5.31 5.10
N ILE A 171 -15.00 -6.57 5.35
CA ILE A 171 -15.66 -7.75 4.74
C ILE A 171 -15.96 -8.74 5.87
N SER A 172 -17.20 -9.19 5.97
CA SER A 172 -17.65 -10.10 7.02
C SER A 172 -17.19 -11.55 6.79
N ALA A 173 -17.15 -12.34 7.86
CA ALA A 173 -16.82 -13.77 7.78
C ALA A 173 -17.81 -14.56 6.91
N THR A 174 -19.09 -14.19 6.92
CA THR A 174 -20.12 -14.82 6.08
C THR A 174 -19.86 -14.58 4.60
N GLU A 175 -19.48 -13.35 4.23
CA GLU A 175 -19.08 -13.02 2.86
C GLU A 175 -17.84 -13.83 2.44
N LEU A 176 -16.84 -13.96 3.33
CA LEU A 176 -15.66 -14.78 3.06
C LEU A 176 -15.95 -16.26 2.85
N ASP A 177 -16.84 -16.85 3.65
CA ASP A 177 -17.19 -18.27 3.51
C ASP A 177 -17.91 -18.51 2.18
N LEU A 178 -18.76 -17.57 1.74
CA LEU A 178 -19.37 -17.62 0.40
C LEU A 178 -18.28 -17.59 -0.70
N PHE A 179 -17.27 -16.73 -0.54
CA PHE A 179 -16.16 -16.60 -1.50
C PHE A 179 -15.24 -17.83 -1.54
N LYS A 180 -14.95 -18.44 -0.38
CA LYS A 180 -14.18 -19.68 -0.29
C LYS A 180 -14.91 -20.84 -0.97
N ASN A 181 -16.21 -20.97 -0.74
CA ASN A 181 -17.00 -22.05 -1.32
C ASN A 181 -17.14 -21.94 -2.85
N ASN A 182 -17.20 -20.71 -3.38
CA ASN A 182 -17.20 -20.48 -4.83
C ASN A 182 -15.84 -20.75 -5.50
N SER A 183 -14.75 -20.64 -4.74
CA SER A 183 -13.37 -20.86 -5.22
C SER A 183 -13.02 -22.35 -5.43
N LEU A 184 -13.81 -23.29 -4.90
CA LEU A 184 -13.59 -24.75 -5.02
C LEU A 184 -14.06 -25.36 -6.35
N SER A 185 -14.56 -24.58 -7.30
CA SER A 185 -15.17 -25.09 -8.56
C SER A 185 -14.20 -25.24 -9.76
N LEU A 186 -12.90 -24.96 -9.61
CA LEU A 186 -11.93 -25.04 -10.72
C LEU A 186 -11.02 -26.29 -10.74
N SER A 187 -11.27 -27.29 -9.90
CA SER A 187 -10.57 -28.57 -9.98
C SER A 187 -11.54 -29.71 -10.31
N THR A 188 -11.75 -29.95 -11.61
CA THR A 188 -11.82 -31.29 -12.25
C THR A 188 -12.41 -31.18 -13.65
N ASN A 189 -11.55 -31.30 -14.67
CA ASN A 189 -11.82 -32.07 -15.88
C ASN A 189 -10.57 -32.08 -16.76
N LYS A 190 -9.65 -33.03 -16.51
CA LYS A 190 -8.78 -33.52 -17.57
C LYS A 190 -9.52 -34.68 -18.25
N PRO A 191 -9.93 -34.57 -19.52
CA PRO A 191 -10.41 -35.73 -20.26
C PRO A 191 -9.26 -36.71 -20.51
N LYS A 192 -9.62 -38.01 -20.45
CA LYS A 192 -8.77 -39.19 -20.61
C LYS A 192 -8.03 -39.22 -21.94
#